data_AF-A0A397W2J8-F1
#
_entry.id   AF-A0A397W2J8-F1
#
_cell.length_a   1.000
_cell.length_b   1.000
_cell.length_c   1.000
_cell.angle_alpha   90.00
_cell.angle_beta   90.00
_cell.angle_gamma   90.00
#
_symmetry.space_group_name_H-M   'P 1'
#
loop_
_entity.id
_entity.type
_entity.pdbx_description
1 polymer ?
#
loop_
_entity_poly.entity_id
_entity_poly.type
_entity_poly.pdbx_seq_one_letter_code
_entity_poly.pdbx_strand_id
1 'polypeptide(L)'
;KRAKYHFKMKRYNETLEDLNKALEIGQNNVSMIDILSLLEIRGETYFMMGKYEGALSDLDKLNKELEITPEKLSKRGIIYFLMGRYKEALANFIKLLEIDPNN
;
A
#
# COMPACT_ATOMS: atom_id res chain seq x y z
N LYS A 1 6.60 14.55 6.87
CA LYS A 1 6.27 14.66 8.31
C LYS A 1 4.79 15.02 8.56
N ARG A 2 4.21 16.01 7.84
CA ARG A 2 2.80 16.40 7.98
C ARG A 2 1.80 15.29 7.58
N ALA A 3 1.98 14.65 6.44
CA ALA A 3 1.17 13.48 6.02
C ALA A 3 1.08 12.37 7.09
N LYS A 4 2.24 11.99 7.67
CA LYS A 4 2.33 10.98 8.76
C LYS A 4 1.55 11.40 10.01
N TYR A 5 1.56 12.70 10.34
CA TYR A 5 0.78 13.24 11.45
C TYR A 5 -0.72 13.18 11.17
N HIS A 6 -1.16 13.64 9.99
CA HIS A 6 -2.57 13.55 9.59
C HIS A 6 -3.07 12.10 9.55
N PHE A 7 -2.23 11.16 9.10
CA PHE A 7 -2.55 9.75 9.07
C PHE A 7 -2.83 9.20 10.46
N LYS A 8 -1.94 9.50 11.44
CA LYS A 8 -2.15 9.13 12.85
C LYS A 8 -3.42 9.74 13.46
N MET A 9 -3.82 10.91 12.98
CA MET A 9 -5.07 11.57 13.37
C MET A 9 -6.30 11.08 12.58
N LYS A 10 -6.15 10.06 11.73
CA LYS A 10 -7.19 9.51 10.82
C LYS A 10 -7.79 10.55 9.86
N ARG A 11 -7.03 11.61 9.56
CA ARG A 11 -7.39 12.67 8.61
C ARG A 11 -6.96 12.25 7.20
N TYR A 12 -7.66 11.25 6.67
CA TYR A 12 -7.21 10.54 5.47
C TYR A 12 -7.23 11.39 4.19
N ASN A 13 -8.18 12.33 4.04
CA ASN A 13 -8.21 13.21 2.88
C ASN A 13 -7.00 14.16 2.87
N GLU A 14 -6.68 14.77 4.01
CA GLU A 14 -5.52 15.65 4.16
C GLU A 14 -4.21 14.87 4.01
N THR A 15 -4.17 13.61 4.49
CA THR A 15 -3.06 12.70 4.22
C THR A 15 -2.87 12.48 2.73
N LEU A 16 -3.92 12.16 1.97
CA LEU A 16 -3.83 11.94 0.52
C LEU A 16 -3.37 13.21 -0.21
N GLU A 17 -3.89 14.37 0.16
CA GLU A 17 -3.50 15.65 -0.45
C GLU A 17 -2.00 15.93 -0.25
N ASP A 18 -1.51 15.76 0.98
CA ASP A 18 -0.08 15.93 1.29
C ASP A 18 0.80 14.94 0.52
N LEU A 19 0.39 13.68 0.44
CA LEU A 19 1.16 12.62 -0.23
C LEU A 19 1.17 12.81 -1.75
N ASN A 20 0.05 13.20 -2.35
CA ASN A 20 -0.04 13.47 -3.78
C ASN A 20 0.86 14.64 -4.18
N LYS A 21 0.82 15.75 -3.43
CA LYS A 21 1.74 16.88 -3.65
C LYS A 21 3.20 16.47 -3.51
N ALA A 22 3.53 15.65 -2.49
CA ALA A 22 4.91 15.18 -2.30
C ALA A 22 5.40 14.31 -3.48
N LEU A 23 4.54 13.45 -4.01
CA LEU A 23 4.84 12.59 -5.16
C LEU A 23 4.87 13.37 -6.50
N GLU A 24 4.12 14.47 -6.62
CA GLU A 24 4.17 15.38 -7.79
C GLU A 24 5.44 16.24 -7.79
N ILE A 25 5.84 16.79 -6.64
CA ILE A 25 7.02 17.66 -6.49
C ILE A 25 8.33 16.85 -6.58
N GLY A 26 8.26 15.53 -6.35
CA GLY A 26 9.41 14.71 -6.03
C GLY A 26 9.55 13.44 -6.86
N GLN A 27 9.78 13.56 -8.17
CA GLN A 27 10.55 12.53 -8.90
C GLN A 27 12.03 12.93 -9.09
N ASN A 28 12.37 14.23 -9.01
CA ASN A 28 13.74 14.70 -9.28
C ASN A 28 14.57 15.01 -8.02
N ASN A 29 13.94 15.26 -6.86
CA ASN A 29 14.63 15.72 -5.63
C ASN A 29 14.37 14.83 -4.40
N VAL A 30 13.64 13.72 -4.56
CA VAL A 30 13.25 12.83 -3.46
C VAL A 30 13.95 11.49 -3.67
N SER A 31 14.55 10.95 -2.60
CA SER A 31 15.23 9.66 -2.69
C SER A 31 14.23 8.54 -3.00
N MET A 32 14.66 7.47 -3.66
CA MET A 32 13.79 6.32 -3.94
C MET A 32 13.17 5.74 -2.65
N ILE A 33 13.95 5.69 -1.57
CA ILE A 33 13.49 5.21 -0.26
C ILE A 33 12.35 6.07 0.28
N ASP A 34 12.41 7.40 0.11
CA ASP A 34 11.34 8.30 0.50
C ASP A 34 10.09 8.10 -0.36
N ILE A 35 10.24 7.90 -1.68
CA ILE A 35 9.11 7.58 -2.58
C ILE A 35 8.39 6.31 -2.12
N LEU A 36 9.14 5.26 -1.77
CA LEU A 36 8.58 4.01 -1.26
C LEU A 36 7.80 4.24 0.05
N SER A 37 8.36 5.00 1.00
CA SER A 37 7.64 5.33 2.24
C SER A 37 6.36 6.14 1.99
N LEU A 38 6.34 7.03 0.99
CA LEU A 38 5.15 7.79 0.61
C LEU A 38 4.07 6.88 0.01
N LEU A 39 4.46 5.96 -0.89
CA LEU A 39 3.55 4.99 -1.51
C LEU A 39 2.95 4.04 -0.48
N GLU A 40 3.74 3.60 0.50
CA GLU A 40 3.28 2.74 1.60
C GLU A 40 2.15 3.40 2.40
N ILE A 41 2.37 4.64 2.86
CA ILE A 41 1.36 5.39 3.63
C ILE A 41 0.15 5.70 2.77
N ARG A 42 0.35 6.03 1.48
CA ARG A 42 -0.78 6.34 0.59
C ARG A 42 -1.63 5.10 0.33
N GLY A 43 -1.00 3.95 0.09
CA GLY A 43 -1.68 2.68 -0.04
C GLY A 43 -2.47 2.30 1.22
N GLU A 44 -1.89 2.48 2.40
CA GLU A 44 -2.58 2.26 3.67
C GLU A 44 -3.74 3.25 3.88
N THR A 45 -3.54 4.52 3.53
CA THR A 45 -4.60 5.53 3.59
C THR A 45 -5.77 5.17 2.69
N TYR A 46 -5.50 4.74 1.44
CA TYR A 46 -6.53 4.25 0.54
C TYR A 46 -7.28 3.04 1.11
N PHE A 47 -6.55 2.08 1.70
CA PHE A 47 -7.15 0.92 2.35
C PHE A 47 -8.09 1.32 3.49
N MET A 48 -7.65 2.22 4.39
CA MET A 48 -8.48 2.71 5.51
C MET A 48 -9.72 3.48 5.05
N MET A 49 -9.70 4.03 3.84
CA MET A 49 -10.84 4.70 3.21
C MET A 49 -11.74 3.76 2.39
N GLY A 50 -11.44 2.46 2.31
CA GLY A 50 -12.14 1.51 1.44
C GLY A 50 -11.86 1.70 -0.06
N LYS A 51 -10.85 2.50 -0.43
CA LYS A 51 -10.46 2.77 -1.82
C LYS A 51 -9.47 1.71 -2.31
N TYR A 52 -9.94 0.48 -2.41
CA TYR A 52 -9.10 -0.71 -2.60
C TYR A 52 -8.25 -0.71 -3.88
N GLU A 53 -8.76 -0.23 -5.00
CA GLU A 53 -7.98 -0.15 -6.26
C GLU A 53 -6.78 0.80 -6.14
N GLY A 54 -6.95 1.93 -5.43
CA GLY A 54 -5.85 2.86 -5.15
C GLY A 54 -4.80 2.22 -4.24
N ALA A 55 -5.23 1.45 -3.25
CA ALA A 55 -4.34 0.71 -2.37
C ALA A 55 -3.53 -0.35 -3.13
N LEU A 56 -4.17 -1.13 -4.00
CA LEU A 56 -3.49 -2.12 -4.84
C LEU A 56 -2.50 -1.48 -5.80
N SER A 57 -2.87 -0.36 -6.44
CA SER A 57 -1.98 0.34 -7.38
C SER A 57 -0.68 0.79 -6.72
N ASP A 58 -0.75 1.30 -5.48
CA ASP A 58 0.46 1.70 -4.75
C ASP A 58 1.26 0.50 -4.23
N LEU A 59 0.59 -0.57 -3.76
CA LEU A 59 1.27 -1.82 -3.41
C LEU A 59 2.00 -2.44 -4.61
N ASP A 60 1.43 -2.37 -5.81
CA ASP A 60 2.06 -2.89 -7.03
C ASP A 60 3.31 -2.10 -7.43
N LYS A 61 3.32 -0.78 -7.20
CA LYS A 61 4.53 0.03 -7.36
C LYS A 61 5.61 -0.37 -6.35
N LEU A 62 5.23 -0.59 -5.09
CA LEU A 62 6.18 -1.07 -4.06
C LEU A 62 6.78 -2.43 -4.42
N ASN A 63 6.00 -3.34 -4.99
CA ASN A 63 6.47 -4.68 -5.36
C ASN A 63 7.45 -4.71 -6.54
N LYS A 64 7.53 -3.65 -7.34
CA LYS A 64 8.52 -3.54 -8.41
C LYS A 64 9.92 -3.24 -7.87
N GLU A 65 9.98 -2.51 -6.76
CA GLU A 65 11.22 -2.01 -6.17
C GLU A 65 11.66 -2.80 -4.94
N LEU A 66 10.73 -3.48 -4.27
CA LEU A 66 10.96 -4.21 -3.03
C LEU A 66 10.54 -5.67 -3.17
N GLU A 67 11.29 -6.55 -2.52
CA GLU A 67 10.96 -7.97 -2.44
C GLU A 67 9.53 -8.20 -1.90
N ILE A 68 8.92 -9.28 -2.40
CA ILE A 68 7.62 -9.75 -1.94
C ILE A 68 7.80 -10.32 -0.54
N THR A 69 7.08 -9.76 0.43
CA THR A 69 7.08 -10.21 1.82
C THR A 69 5.75 -10.89 2.18
N PRO A 70 5.73 -11.75 3.20
CA PRO A 70 4.49 -12.32 3.74
C PRO A 70 3.43 -11.26 4.05
N GLU A 71 3.82 -10.17 4.70
CA GLU A 71 2.93 -9.05 5.04
C GLU A 71 2.25 -8.45 3.80
N LYS A 72 3.01 -8.25 2.71
CA LYS A 72 2.46 -7.69 1.46
C LYS A 72 1.49 -8.65 0.79
N LEU A 73 1.78 -9.96 0.78
CA LEU A 73 0.87 -10.98 0.23
C LEU A 73 -0.42 -11.03 1.04
N SER A 74 -0.32 -11.05 2.38
CA SER A 74 -1.47 -11.00 3.27
C SER A 74 -2.33 -9.76 3.01
N LYS A 75 -1.71 -8.58 2.96
CA LYS A 75 -2.41 -7.30 2.70
C LYS A 75 -3.12 -7.29 1.34
N ARG A 76 -2.47 -7.76 0.27
CA ARG A 76 -3.11 -7.87 -1.06
C ARG A 76 -4.25 -8.89 -1.06
N GLY A 77 -4.06 -10.04 -0.44
CA GLY A 77 -5.10 -11.07 -0.31
C GLY A 77 -6.34 -10.52 0.38
N ILE A 78 -6.17 -9.81 1.49
CA ILE A 78 -7.26 -9.14 2.22
C ILE A 78 -7.95 -8.10 1.34
N ILE A 79 -7.19 -7.26 0.63
CA ILE A 79 -7.78 -6.23 -0.25
C ILE A 79 -8.64 -6.87 -1.34
N TYR A 80 -8.12 -7.88 -2.03
CA TYR A 80 -8.90 -8.61 -3.05
C TYR A 80 -10.14 -9.28 -2.46
N PHE A 81 -10.04 -9.85 -1.25
CA PHE A 81 -11.18 -10.44 -0.55
C PHE A 81 -12.27 -9.41 -0.28
N LEU A 82 -11.92 -8.22 0.23
CA LEU A 82 -12.86 -7.13 0.51
C LEU A 82 -13.53 -6.59 -0.77
N MET A 83 -12.87 -6.73 -1.92
CA MET A 83 -13.44 -6.38 -3.23
C MET A 83 -14.33 -7.49 -3.83
N GLY A 84 -14.47 -8.65 -3.17
CA GLY A 84 -15.16 -9.83 -3.73
C GLY A 84 -14.36 -10.57 -4.81
N ARG A 85 -13.07 -10.23 -4.99
CA ARG A 85 -12.16 -10.84 -5.96
C ARG A 85 -11.48 -12.06 -5.36
N TYR A 86 -12.29 -13.08 -5.06
CA TYR A 86 -11.87 -14.22 -4.24
C TYR A 86 -10.77 -15.08 -4.89
N LYS A 87 -10.71 -15.16 -6.23
CA LYS A 87 -9.68 -15.93 -6.93
C LYS A 87 -8.30 -15.30 -6.73
N GLU A 88 -8.20 -13.98 -6.87
CA GLU A 88 -6.97 -13.23 -6.65
C GLU A 88 -6.57 -13.21 -5.18
N ALA A 89 -7.56 -13.14 -4.27
CA ALA A 89 -7.31 -13.27 -2.84
C ALA A 89 -6.68 -14.62 -2.50
N LEU A 90 -7.29 -15.71 -2.97
CA LEU A 90 -6.81 -17.07 -2.77
C LEU A 90 -5.40 -17.27 -3.32
N ALA A 91 -5.10 -16.75 -4.51
CA ALA A 91 -3.76 -16.84 -5.10
C ALA A 91 -2.69 -16.16 -4.20
N ASN A 92 -3.01 -15.01 -3.59
CA ASN A 92 -2.09 -14.35 -2.67
C ASN A 92 -1.92 -15.15 -1.37
N PHE A 93 -2.99 -15.73 -0.82
CA PHE A 93 -2.91 -16.55 0.39
C PHE A 93 -2.17 -17.87 0.18
N ILE A 94 -2.34 -18.53 -0.97
CA ILE A 94 -1.55 -19.72 -1.33
C ILE A 94 -0.07 -19.36 -1.37
N LYS A 95 0.28 -18.29 -2.09
CA LYS A 95 1.67 -17.84 -2.16
C LYS A 95 2.24 -17.43 -0.79
N LEU A 96 1.42 -16.86 0.09
CA LEU A 96 1.80 -16.55 1.46
C LEU A 96 2.20 -17.82 2.20
N LEU A 97 1.38 -18.87 2.15
CA LEU A 97 1.65 -20.15 2.79
C LEU A 97 2.84 -20.89 2.17
N GLU A 98 3.14 -20.67 0.89
CA GLU A 98 4.34 -21.22 0.25
C GLU A 98 5.64 -20.61 0.80
N ILE A 99 5.64 -19.30 1.10
CA ILE A 99 6.84 -18.59 1.57
C ILE A 99 6.95 -18.50 3.09
N ASP A 100 5.81 -18.55 3.79
CA ASP A 100 5.72 -18.52 5.25
C ASP A 100 4.62 -19.48 5.72
N PRO A 101 4.92 -20.79 5.78
CA PRO A 101 3.92 -21.83 6.07
C PRO A 101 3.31 -21.78 7.48
N ASN A 102 3.86 -20.96 8.38
CA ASN A 102 3.46 -20.89 9.79
C ASN A 102 2.59 -19.66 10.11
N ASN A 103 2.21 -18.89 9.10
CA ASN A 103 1.37 -17.68 9.22
C ASN A 103 -0.11 -17.98 8.94
#